data_AF-A0AA39HZ05-F1
#
_entry.id   AF-A0AA39HZ05-F1
#
_cell.length_a   1.000
_cell.length_b   1.000
_cell.length_c   1.000
_cell.angle_alpha   90.00
_cell.angle_beta   90.00
_cell.angle_gamma   90.00
#
_symmetry.space_group_name_H-M   'P 1'
#
loop_
_entity.id
_entity.type
_entity.pdbx_description
1 polymer ?
#
loop_
_entity_poly.entity_id
_entity_poly.type
_entity_poly.pdbx_seq_one_letter_code
_entity_poly.pdbx_strand_id
1 'polypeptide(L)'
;MNAEIVMFVADLLYGIPSMTLYIVVLAQLVRPKYKKQFSRPFFRLCFFIGVADCCGYVVFFLFYTLPLYSFLSSFFGSSLFSPSAFTTAMYFSAYLFGYVQLFGNCFLTFNRFTCIVFPLKHDRIWRYCFPISIVATSICGVHQYLIYIAMETKNYARVATLFCLLRWVNDLKFLSPAWVILIVSTSIRDAVLHAIPCLLLPHHAIGSMLASAKSSSFQGRKLFVVRK
;
A
#
# COMPACT_ATOMS: atom_id res chain seq x y z
N MET A 1 -8.95 5.21 -34.27
CA MET A 1 -8.27 4.41 -33.23
C MET A 1 -9.36 3.81 -32.35
N ASN A 2 -9.39 2.49 -32.18
CA ASN A 2 -10.45 1.83 -31.40
C ASN A 2 -10.36 2.28 -29.94
N ALA A 3 -11.48 2.71 -29.35
CA ALA A 3 -11.52 3.24 -27.99
C ALA A 3 -10.87 2.31 -26.96
N GLU A 4 -11.02 0.99 -27.14
CA GLU A 4 -10.40 -0.04 -26.29
C GLU A 4 -8.87 0.01 -26.29
N ILE A 5 -8.25 0.26 -27.45
CA ILE A 5 -6.79 0.38 -27.55
C ILE A 5 -6.32 1.62 -26.79
N VAL A 6 -7.10 2.71 -26.83
CA VAL A 6 -6.78 3.93 -26.10
C VAL A 6 -6.86 3.69 -24.59
N MET A 7 -7.92 3.03 -24.11
CA MET A 7 -8.08 2.68 -22.71
C MET A 7 -6.96 1.75 -22.23
N PHE A 8 -6.61 0.75 -23.03
CA PHE A 8 -5.50 -0.17 -22.73
C PHE A 8 -4.16 0.56 -22.60
N VAL A 9 -3.86 1.44 -23.56
CA VAL A 9 -2.63 2.24 -23.52
C VAL A 9 -2.62 3.19 -22.31
N ALA A 10 -3.76 3.78 -21.97
CA ALA A 10 -3.89 4.62 -20.78
C ALA A 10 -3.67 3.83 -19.48
N ASP A 11 -4.26 2.63 -19.37
CA ASP A 11 -4.09 1.73 -18.22
C ASP A 11 -2.62 1.31 -18.05
N LEU A 12 -1.91 1.00 -19.14
CA LEU A 12 -0.48 0.69 -19.09
C LEU A 12 0.37 1.90 -18.73
N LEU A 13 0.08 3.06 -19.32
CA LEU A 13 0.79 4.32 -19.05
C LEU A 13 0.63 4.77 -17.60
N TYR A 14 -0.51 4.51 -16.97
CA TYR A 14 -0.72 4.79 -15.55
C TYR A 14 -0.15 3.68 -14.66
N GLY A 15 -0.41 2.43 -15.05
CA GLY A 15 -0.09 1.23 -14.29
C GLY A 15 1.39 0.97 -14.10
N ILE A 16 2.16 0.97 -15.20
CA ILE A 16 3.58 0.64 -15.19
C ILE A 16 4.37 1.65 -14.33
N PRO A 17 4.21 2.97 -14.49
CA PRO A 17 4.92 3.93 -13.65
C PRO A 17 4.50 3.84 -12.18
N SER A 18 3.21 3.65 -11.90
CA SER A 18 2.70 3.49 -10.53
C SER A 18 3.33 2.28 -9.84
N MET A 19 3.33 1.13 -10.51
CA MET A 19 3.95 -0.11 -10.00
C MET A 19 5.47 0.05 -9.82
N THR A 20 6.14 0.70 -10.77
CA THR A 20 7.58 0.98 -10.68
C THR A 20 7.90 1.85 -9.47
N LEU A 21 7.12 2.91 -9.23
CA LEU A 21 7.27 3.76 -8.05
C LEU A 21 7.08 2.97 -6.74
N TYR A 22 6.05 2.12 -6.68
CA TYR A 22 5.81 1.25 -5.52
C TYR A 22 7.01 0.32 -5.25
N ILE A 23 7.52 -0.36 -6.28
CA ILE A 23 8.69 -1.24 -6.15
C ILE A 23 9.93 -0.45 -5.69
N VAL A 24 10.15 0.75 -6.24
CA VAL A 24 11.26 1.61 -5.81
C VAL A 24 11.11 1.99 -4.34
N VAL A 25 9.92 2.40 -3.89
CA VAL A 25 9.65 2.74 -2.48
C VAL A 25 9.92 1.54 -1.57
N LEU A 26 9.43 0.35 -1.93
CA LEU A 26 9.68 -0.88 -1.19
C LEU A 26 11.18 -1.23 -1.14
N ALA A 27 11.88 -1.10 -2.26
CA ALA A 27 13.32 -1.33 -2.34
C ALA A 27 14.10 -0.34 -1.46
N GLN A 28 13.71 0.93 -1.44
CA GLN A 28 14.33 1.94 -0.56
C GLN A 28 14.10 1.60 0.92
N LEU A 29 12.89 1.14 1.28
CA LEU A 29 12.56 0.78 2.66
C LEU A 29 13.41 -0.39 3.19
N VAL A 30 13.79 -1.34 2.33
CA VAL A 30 14.59 -2.53 2.70
C VAL A 30 16.09 -2.24 2.72
N ARG A 31 16.56 -1.12 2.15
CA ARG A 31 18.01 -0.83 2.09
C ARG A 31 18.65 -0.82 3.49
N PRO A 32 19.85 -1.40 3.65
CA PRO A 32 20.54 -1.51 4.95
C PRO A 32 20.74 -0.16 5.66
N LYS A 33 20.92 0.92 4.88
CA LYS A 33 21.04 2.29 5.37
C LYS A 33 19.86 2.72 6.23
N TYR A 34 18.67 2.16 5.99
CA TYR A 34 17.43 2.46 6.70
C TYR A 34 17.02 1.39 7.71
N LYS A 35 17.90 0.42 8.03
CA LYS A 35 17.58 -0.68 8.97
C LYS A 35 17.08 -0.21 10.33
N LYS A 36 17.62 0.89 10.87
CA LYS A 36 17.14 1.52 12.12
C LYS A 36 15.74 2.12 11.99
N GLN A 37 15.36 2.63 10.82
CA GLN A 37 14.02 3.17 10.60
C GLN A 37 13.04 2.03 10.35
N PHE A 38 13.43 0.99 9.60
CA PHE A 38 12.61 -0.20 9.35
C PHE A 38 12.27 -1.00 10.62
N SER A 39 12.98 -0.80 11.73
CA SER A 39 12.58 -1.40 13.00
C SER A 39 11.30 -0.79 13.58
N ARG A 40 10.89 0.41 13.14
CA ARG A 40 9.67 1.06 13.62
C ARG A 40 8.43 0.38 13.01
N PRO A 41 7.36 0.20 13.79
CA PRO A 41 6.17 -0.53 13.36
C PRO A 41 5.49 0.10 12.14
N PHE A 42 5.51 1.43 12.04
CA PHE A 42 4.99 2.17 10.90
C PHE A 42 5.56 1.69 9.55
N PHE A 43 6.89 1.61 9.46
CA PHE A 43 7.56 1.23 8.21
C PHE A 43 7.35 -0.24 7.87
N ARG A 44 7.26 -1.11 8.88
CA ARG A 44 6.94 -2.53 8.67
C ARG A 44 5.53 -2.73 8.12
N LEU A 45 4.55 -2.01 8.66
CA LEU A 45 3.18 -2.03 8.13
C LEU A 45 3.13 -1.48 6.71
N CYS A 46 3.76 -0.32 6.48
CA CYS A 46 3.81 0.29 5.16
C CYS A 46 4.46 -0.65 4.12
N PHE A 47 5.52 -1.37 4.51
CA PHE A 47 6.16 -2.36 3.66
C PHE A 47 5.24 -3.55 3.37
N PHE A 48 4.62 -4.13 4.40
CA PHE A 48 3.70 -5.25 4.24
C PHE A 48 2.52 -4.90 3.32
N ILE A 49 1.91 -3.73 3.54
CA ILE A 49 0.80 -3.22 2.71
C ILE A 49 1.28 -2.97 1.29
N GLY A 50 2.44 -2.33 1.11
CA GLY A 50 2.96 -2.07 -0.24
C GLY A 50 3.27 -3.35 -1.02
N VAL A 51 3.75 -4.41 -0.36
CA VAL A 51 3.93 -5.73 -1.00
C VAL A 51 2.58 -6.32 -1.38
N ALA A 52 1.58 -6.26 -0.50
CA ALA A 52 0.22 -6.72 -0.80
C ALA A 52 -0.41 -5.95 -1.96
N ASP A 53 -0.22 -4.62 -2.02
CA ASP A 53 -0.67 -3.76 -3.12
C ASP A 53 -0.02 -4.18 -4.45
N CYS A 54 1.29 -4.44 -4.45
CA CYS A 54 2.01 -4.90 -5.64
C CYS A 54 1.46 -6.24 -6.14
N CYS A 55 1.32 -7.22 -5.25
CA CYS A 55 0.76 -8.53 -5.60
C CYS A 55 -0.70 -8.41 -6.07
N GLY A 56 -1.51 -7.65 -5.34
CA GLY A 56 -2.91 -7.40 -5.68
C GLY A 56 -3.08 -6.72 -7.03
N TYR A 57 -2.25 -5.71 -7.32
CA TYR A 57 -2.26 -5.02 -8.61
C TYR A 57 -1.94 -5.96 -9.77
N VAL A 58 -0.90 -6.79 -9.65
CA VAL A 58 -0.54 -7.76 -10.72
C VAL A 58 -1.67 -8.76 -10.96
N VAL A 59 -2.23 -9.33 -9.89
CA VAL A 59 -3.33 -10.29 -10.00
C VAL A 59 -4.58 -9.62 -10.60
N PHE A 60 -4.96 -8.44 -10.12
CA PHE A 60 -6.12 -7.71 -10.61
C PHE A 60 -5.95 -7.32 -12.08
N PHE A 61 -4.79 -6.79 -12.45
CA PHE A 61 -4.52 -6.38 -13.82
C PHE A 61 -4.58 -7.58 -14.77
N LEU A 62 -3.93 -8.69 -14.43
CA LEU A 62 -3.87 -9.88 -15.29
C LEU A 62 -5.22 -10.61 -15.42
N PHE A 63 -5.99 -10.74 -14.35
CA PHE A 63 -7.18 -11.61 -14.30
C PHE A 63 -8.52 -10.87 -14.34
N TYR A 64 -8.53 -9.54 -14.14
CA TYR A 64 -9.73 -8.72 -14.24
C TYR A 64 -9.63 -7.66 -15.32
N THR A 65 -8.50 -6.94 -15.40
CA THR A 65 -8.38 -5.83 -16.37
C THR A 65 -8.12 -6.33 -17.79
N LEU A 66 -7.13 -7.22 -17.99
CA LEU A 66 -6.79 -7.71 -19.32
C LEU A 66 -7.93 -8.46 -20.05
N PRO A 67 -8.74 -9.32 -19.40
CA PRO A 67 -9.84 -10.00 -20.05
C PRO A 67 -10.97 -9.09 -20.56
N LEU A 68 -11.07 -7.84 -20.07
CA LEU A 68 -12.08 -6.89 -20.53
C LEU A 68 -11.82 -6.38 -21.96
N TYR A 69 -10.58 -6.52 -22.44
CA TYR A 69 -10.19 -6.05 -23.76
C TYR A 69 -10.51 -7.10 -24.83
N SER A 70 -11.40 -6.75 -25.77
CA SER A 70 -11.94 -7.70 -26.75
C SER A 70 -10.86 -8.33 -27.64
N PHE A 71 -9.79 -7.60 -27.94
CA PHE A 71 -8.66 -8.10 -28.74
C PHE A 71 -7.80 -9.15 -28.03
N LEU A 72 -7.88 -9.26 -26.69
CA LEU A 72 -7.24 -10.31 -25.90
C LEU A 72 -8.17 -11.50 -25.62
N SER A 73 -9.42 -11.45 -26.08
CA SER A 73 -10.42 -12.50 -25.83
C SER A 73 -9.98 -13.88 -26.32
N SER A 74 -9.19 -13.97 -27.40
CA SER A 74 -8.66 -15.25 -27.89
C SER A 74 -7.67 -15.89 -26.91
N PHE A 75 -6.85 -15.08 -26.21
CA PHE A 75 -5.91 -15.55 -25.21
C PHE A 75 -6.62 -15.92 -23.91
N PHE A 76 -7.53 -15.07 -23.42
CA PHE A 76 -8.29 -15.31 -22.19
C PHE A 76 -9.45 -16.30 -22.35
N GLY A 77 -9.84 -16.63 -23.58
CA GLY A 77 -10.77 -17.72 -23.90
C GLY A 77 -10.10 -19.10 -23.98
N SER A 78 -8.77 -19.18 -23.83
CA SER A 78 -8.04 -20.44 -23.88
C SER A 78 -8.28 -21.32 -22.64
N SER A 79 -7.92 -22.61 -22.74
CA SER A 79 -8.09 -23.58 -21.65
C SER A 79 -7.40 -23.19 -20.34
N LEU A 80 -6.38 -22.32 -20.39
CA LEU A 80 -5.66 -21.80 -19.23
C LEU A 80 -6.53 -20.96 -18.29
N PHE A 81 -7.55 -20.30 -18.84
CA PHE A 81 -8.50 -19.46 -18.09
C PHE A 81 -9.86 -20.13 -17.91
N SER A 82 -9.97 -21.41 -18.26
CA SER A 82 -11.16 -22.19 -17.96
C SER A 82 -11.39 -22.30 -16.43
N PRO A 83 -12.65 -22.53 -15.99
CA PRO A 83 -12.95 -22.73 -14.57
C PRO A 83 -12.12 -23.90 -14.02
N SER A 84 -11.16 -23.56 -13.16
CA SER A 84 -10.21 -24.49 -12.60
C SER A 84 -9.84 -24.05 -11.18
N ALA A 85 -9.16 -24.91 -10.44
CA ALA A 85 -8.63 -24.56 -9.13
C ALA A 85 -7.66 -23.36 -9.22
N PHE A 86 -6.92 -23.24 -10.32
CA PHE A 86 -5.99 -22.13 -10.55
C PHE A 86 -6.73 -20.81 -10.71
N THR A 87 -7.72 -20.73 -11.62
CA THR A 87 -8.47 -19.48 -11.83
C THR A 87 -9.24 -19.07 -10.59
N THR A 88 -9.84 -20.03 -9.88
CA THR A 88 -10.46 -19.79 -8.56
C THR A 88 -9.46 -19.22 -7.55
N ALA A 89 -8.24 -19.76 -7.48
CA ALA A 89 -7.21 -19.28 -6.55
C ALA A 89 -6.73 -17.87 -6.90
N MET A 90 -6.65 -17.51 -8.18
CA MET A 90 -6.28 -16.16 -8.61
C MET A 90 -7.38 -15.14 -8.29
N TYR A 91 -8.65 -15.50 -8.52
CA TYR A 91 -9.78 -14.68 -8.09
C TYR A 91 -9.81 -14.50 -6.56
N PHE A 92 -9.65 -15.59 -5.81
CA PHE A 92 -9.53 -15.53 -4.35
C PHE A 92 -8.40 -14.59 -3.91
N SER A 93 -7.23 -14.70 -4.54
CA SER A 93 -6.06 -13.88 -4.22
C SER A 93 -6.34 -12.40 -4.46
N ALA A 94 -7.03 -12.04 -5.54
CA ALA A 94 -7.41 -10.65 -5.82
C ALA A 94 -8.27 -10.06 -4.70
N TYR A 95 -9.29 -10.81 -4.25
CA TYR A 95 -10.13 -10.39 -3.13
C TYR A 95 -9.33 -10.29 -1.83
N LEU A 96 -8.52 -11.31 -1.54
CA LEU A 96 -7.67 -11.34 -0.35
C LEU A 96 -6.76 -10.11 -0.29
N PHE A 97 -6.04 -9.79 -1.37
CA PHE A 97 -5.16 -8.61 -1.41
C PHE A 97 -5.93 -7.31 -1.28
N GLY A 98 -7.11 -7.19 -1.89
CA GLY A 98 -7.97 -6.00 -1.74
C GLY A 98 -8.39 -5.77 -0.28
N TYR A 99 -8.71 -6.82 0.46
CA TYR A 99 -8.98 -6.71 1.91
C TYR A 99 -7.72 -6.47 2.72
N VAL A 100 -6.60 -7.07 2.33
CA VAL A 100 -5.32 -6.83 2.99
C VAL A 100 -4.93 -5.37 2.93
N GLN A 101 -5.07 -4.75 1.76
CA GLN A 101 -4.88 -3.33 1.56
C GLN A 101 -5.84 -2.49 2.41
N LEU A 102 -7.13 -2.83 2.40
CA LEU A 102 -8.16 -2.12 3.15
C LEU A 102 -7.86 -2.07 4.66
N PHE A 103 -7.75 -3.23 5.30
CA PHE A 103 -7.49 -3.30 6.74
C PHE A 103 -6.08 -2.81 7.06
N GLY A 104 -5.11 -3.07 6.20
CA GLY A 104 -3.77 -2.53 6.31
C GLY A 104 -3.78 -1.00 6.44
N ASN A 105 -4.52 -0.31 5.58
CA ASN A 105 -4.67 1.15 5.63
C ASN A 105 -5.35 1.63 6.92
N CYS A 106 -6.35 0.89 7.43
CA CYS A 106 -6.95 1.16 8.74
C CYS A 106 -5.90 1.07 9.85
N PHE A 107 -5.12 -0.01 9.88
CA PHE A 107 -4.06 -0.19 10.89
C PHE A 107 -2.94 0.84 10.76
N LEU A 108 -2.60 1.27 9.55
CA LEU A 108 -1.63 2.33 9.33
C LEU A 108 -2.13 3.68 9.88
N THR A 109 -3.42 3.95 9.73
CA THR A 109 -4.07 5.13 10.32
C THR A 109 -4.09 5.05 11.86
N PHE A 110 -4.46 3.90 12.42
CA PHE A 110 -4.35 3.66 13.86
C PHE A 110 -2.92 3.79 14.38
N ASN A 111 -1.93 3.37 13.59
CA ASN A 111 -0.53 3.49 13.95
C ASN A 111 -0.13 4.97 14.07
N ARG A 112 -0.53 5.80 13.11
CA ARG A 112 -0.32 7.26 13.18
C ARG A 112 -1.05 7.87 14.37
N PHE A 113 -2.32 7.51 14.56
CA PHE A 113 -3.13 8.02 15.67
C PHE A 113 -2.50 7.72 17.03
N THR A 114 -2.13 6.47 17.28
CA THR A 114 -1.50 6.05 18.54
C THR A 114 -0.12 6.68 18.75
N CYS A 115 0.62 7.00 17.68
CA CYS A 115 1.88 7.74 17.79
C CYS A 115 1.67 9.16 18.31
N ILE A 116 0.55 9.81 17.94
CA ILE A 116 0.21 11.17 18.38
C ILE A 116 -0.35 11.16 19.80
N VAL A 117 -1.30 10.25 20.08
CA VAL A 117 -2.02 10.23 21.36
C VAL A 117 -1.20 9.58 22.48
N PHE A 118 -0.40 8.54 22.16
CA PHE A 118 0.32 7.74 23.16
C PHE A 118 1.81 7.55 22.80
N PRO A 119 2.61 8.62 22.65
CA PRO A 119 3.98 8.53 22.15
C PRO A 119 4.89 7.64 23.00
N LEU A 120 4.75 7.68 24.34
CA LEU A 120 5.59 6.89 25.26
C LEU A 120 5.26 5.39 25.27
N LYS A 121 4.03 5.02 24.93
CA LYS A 121 3.56 3.63 24.95
C LYS A 121 3.43 3.03 23.55
N HIS A 122 3.57 3.83 22.49
CA HIS A 122 3.38 3.44 21.09
C HIS A 122 4.18 2.18 20.73
N ASP A 123 5.48 2.16 21.01
CA ASP A 123 6.35 1.04 20.66
C ASP A 123 5.94 -0.27 21.35
N ARG A 124 5.48 -0.19 22.61
CA ARG A 124 5.01 -1.35 23.36
C ARG A 124 3.69 -1.87 22.80
N ILE A 125 2.74 -0.98 22.49
CA ILE A 125 1.42 -1.33 21.93
C ILE A 125 1.62 -2.04 20.57
N TRP A 126 2.41 -1.44 19.68
CA TRP A 126 2.57 -1.97 18.32
C TRP A 126 3.42 -3.22 18.21
N ARG A 127 4.19 -3.58 19.24
CA ARG A 127 4.83 -4.89 19.31
C ARG A 127 3.81 -6.04 19.30
N TYR A 128 2.64 -5.82 19.91
CA TYR A 128 1.54 -6.80 19.93
C TYR A 128 0.48 -6.51 18.85
N CYS A 129 0.15 -5.25 18.60
CA CYS A 129 -0.84 -4.90 17.57
C CYS A 129 -0.37 -5.23 16.15
N PHE A 130 0.93 -5.27 15.87
CA PHE A 130 1.45 -5.64 14.55
C PHE A 130 1.08 -7.08 14.14
N PRO A 131 1.45 -8.15 14.86
CA PRO A 131 1.03 -9.50 14.50
C PRO A 131 -0.50 -9.65 14.50
N ILE A 132 -1.20 -9.00 15.43
CA ILE A 132 -2.67 -8.98 15.46
C ILE A 132 -3.24 -8.37 14.19
N SER A 133 -2.67 -7.28 13.67
CA SER A 133 -3.11 -6.67 12.42
C SER A 133 -3.01 -7.62 11.23
N ILE A 134 -1.91 -8.39 11.13
CA ILE A 134 -1.73 -9.38 10.05
C ILE A 134 -2.78 -10.48 10.15
N VAL A 135 -2.98 -11.02 11.36
CA VAL A 135 -3.96 -12.10 11.60
C VAL A 135 -5.39 -11.61 11.35
N ALA A 136 -5.78 -10.46 11.92
CA ALA A 136 -7.11 -9.87 11.73
C ALA A 136 -7.39 -9.62 10.25
N THR A 137 -6.41 -9.04 9.54
CA THR A 137 -6.52 -8.76 8.12
C THR A 137 -6.70 -10.04 7.29
N SER A 138 -5.94 -11.09 7.61
CA SER A 138 -6.05 -12.40 6.93
C SER A 138 -7.40 -13.07 7.18
N ILE A 139 -7.88 -13.04 8.42
CA ILE A 139 -9.19 -13.58 8.80
C ILE A 139 -10.31 -12.84 8.05
N CYS A 140 -10.25 -11.51 8.00
CA CYS A 140 -11.25 -10.73 7.28
C CYS A 140 -11.25 -11.00 5.77
N GLY A 141 -10.07 -11.19 5.15
CA GLY A 141 -9.97 -11.57 3.74
C GLY A 141 -10.59 -12.95 3.46
N VAL A 142 -10.31 -13.94 4.30
CA VAL A 142 -10.92 -15.29 4.19
C VAL A 142 -12.43 -15.23 4.43
N HIS A 143 -12.88 -14.47 5.43
CA HIS A 143 -14.29 -14.32 5.73
C HIS A 143 -15.09 -13.78 4.53
N GLN A 144 -14.53 -12.82 3.80
CA GLN A 144 -15.19 -12.24 2.62
C GLN A 144 -15.27 -13.20 1.45
N TYR A 145 -14.26 -14.07 1.28
CA TYR A 145 -14.37 -15.16 0.33
C TYR A 145 -15.48 -16.17 0.69
N LEU A 146 -15.65 -16.47 1.98
CA LEU A 146 -16.76 -17.32 2.43
C LEU A 146 -18.12 -16.65 2.17
N ILE A 147 -18.22 -15.33 2.28
CA ILE A 147 -19.41 -14.56 1.89
C ILE A 147 -19.66 -14.71 0.39
N TYR A 148 -18.63 -14.62 -0.45
CA TYR A 148 -18.75 -14.81 -1.89
C TYR A 148 -19.28 -16.21 -2.25
N ILE A 149 -18.72 -17.28 -1.67
CA ILE A 149 -19.24 -18.64 -1.84
C ILE A 149 -20.71 -18.72 -1.36
N ALA A 150 -21.04 -18.08 -0.24
CA ALA A 150 -22.42 -18.05 0.26
C ALA A 150 -23.37 -17.31 -0.68
N MET A 151 -22.91 -16.26 -1.40
CA MET A 151 -23.70 -15.57 -2.43
C MET A 151 -24.02 -16.52 -3.59
N GLU A 152 -23.03 -17.30 -4.03
CA GLU A 152 -23.19 -18.25 -5.13
C GLU A 152 -24.23 -19.33 -4.78
N THR A 153 -24.33 -19.73 -3.51
CA THR A 153 -25.36 -20.66 -3.02
C THR A 153 -26.78 -20.07 -2.93
N LYS A 154 -27.00 -18.84 -3.45
CA LYS A 154 -28.29 -18.11 -3.43
C LYS A 154 -28.87 -17.88 -2.03
N ASN A 155 -28.04 -17.90 -1.00
CA ASN A 155 -28.48 -17.72 0.38
C ASN A 155 -28.47 -16.23 0.79
N TYR A 156 -29.27 -15.43 0.07
CA TYR A 156 -29.26 -13.97 0.10
C TYR A 156 -29.50 -13.36 1.50
N ALA A 157 -30.21 -14.07 2.39
CA ALA A 157 -30.46 -13.62 3.76
C ALA A 157 -29.17 -13.57 4.62
N ARG A 158 -28.24 -14.52 4.44
CA ARG A 158 -26.95 -14.51 5.16
C ARG A 158 -26.03 -13.42 4.62
N VAL A 159 -26.03 -13.25 3.30
CA VAL A 159 -25.25 -12.23 2.59
C VAL A 159 -25.66 -10.83 3.03
N ALA A 160 -26.95 -10.55 3.13
CA ALA A 160 -27.47 -9.25 3.56
C ALA A 160 -27.07 -8.91 5.00
N THR A 161 -27.16 -9.87 5.92
CA THR A 161 -26.74 -9.68 7.32
C THR A 161 -25.24 -9.39 7.44
N LEU A 162 -24.41 -10.09 6.66
CA LEU A 162 -22.96 -9.90 6.61
C LEU A 162 -22.57 -8.55 6.00
N PHE A 163 -23.25 -8.10 4.94
CA PHE A 163 -23.03 -6.77 4.36
C PHE A 163 -23.50 -5.62 5.26
N CYS A 164 -24.60 -5.79 5.99
CA CYS A 164 -25.10 -4.78 6.93
C CYS A 164 -24.19 -4.58 8.15
N LEU A 165 -23.49 -5.62 8.61
CA LEU A 165 -22.58 -5.54 9.76
C LEU A 165 -21.26 -4.80 9.47
N LEU A 166 -20.85 -4.69 8.20
CA LEU A 166 -19.54 -4.15 7.80
C LEU A 166 -19.59 -2.98 6.81
N ARG A 167 -20.75 -2.31 6.67
CA ARG A 167 -20.90 -1.14 5.78
C ARG A 167 -19.86 -0.04 6.06
N TRP A 168 -19.48 0.16 7.32
CA TRP A 168 -18.46 1.11 7.75
C TRP A 168 -17.02 0.74 7.33
N VAL A 169 -16.72 -0.54 7.11
CA VAL A 169 -15.42 -1.00 6.63
C VAL A 169 -15.24 -0.68 5.14
N ASN A 170 -16.32 -0.67 4.37
CA ASN A 170 -16.28 -0.32 2.96
C ASN A 170 -15.99 1.18 2.73
N ASP A 171 -16.42 2.05 3.64
CA ASP A 171 -16.12 3.49 3.59
C ASP A 171 -14.62 3.79 3.84
N LEU A 172 -13.94 2.95 4.61
CA LEU A 172 -12.50 3.08 4.87
C LEU A 172 -11.63 2.74 3.64
N LYS A 173 -12.19 2.11 2.60
CA LYS A 173 -11.51 1.71 1.36
C LYS A 173 -11.01 2.88 0.53
N PHE A 174 -11.65 4.03 0.65
CA PHE A 174 -11.31 5.21 -0.13
C PHE A 174 -10.20 6.06 0.50
N LEU A 175 -9.71 5.69 1.69
CA LEU A 175 -8.67 6.40 2.42
C LEU A 175 -7.31 5.68 2.34
N SER A 176 -6.64 5.76 1.19
CA SER A 176 -5.18 6.02 1.09
C SER A 176 -4.61 5.64 -0.28
N PRO A 177 -4.56 6.59 -1.23
CA PRO A 177 -3.63 6.52 -2.36
C PRO A 177 -2.19 6.68 -1.87
N ALA A 178 -1.23 5.91 -2.40
CA ALA A 178 0.21 6.09 -2.17
C ALA A 178 0.71 7.53 -2.36
N TRP A 179 0.05 8.28 -3.24
CA TRP A 179 0.26 9.71 -3.44
C TRP A 179 0.07 10.52 -2.15
N VAL A 180 -0.91 10.18 -1.32
CA VAL A 180 -1.13 10.83 -0.02
C VAL A 180 0.01 10.50 0.93
N ILE A 181 0.56 9.28 0.89
CA ILE A 181 1.73 8.93 1.71
C ILE A 181 2.96 9.73 1.28
N LEU A 182 3.20 9.89 -0.03
CA LEU A 182 4.29 10.71 -0.58
C LEU A 182 4.12 12.22 -0.29
N ILE A 183 2.89 12.73 -0.35
CA ILE A 183 2.59 14.14 -0.07
C ILE A 183 2.72 14.44 1.43
N VAL A 184 2.17 13.57 2.29
CA VAL A 184 2.06 13.81 3.73
C VAL A 184 3.35 13.48 4.48
N SER A 185 4.11 12.46 4.05
CA SER A 185 5.32 12.04 4.77
C SER A 185 6.58 12.71 4.21
N THR A 186 7.06 13.73 4.92
CA THR A 186 8.35 14.40 4.61
C THR A 186 9.52 13.42 4.60
N SER A 187 9.56 12.47 5.54
CA SER A 187 10.62 11.48 5.63
C SER A 187 10.66 10.48 4.48
N ILE A 188 9.50 10.01 4.01
CA ILE A 188 9.43 9.13 2.83
C ILE A 188 9.78 9.93 1.58
N ARG A 189 9.28 11.16 1.45
CA ARG A 189 9.60 12.04 0.33
C ARG A 189 11.11 12.31 0.25
N ASP A 190 11.76 12.64 1.35
CA ASP A 190 13.21 12.89 1.37
C ASP A 190 13.99 11.62 1.01
N ALA A 191 13.59 10.45 1.52
CA ALA A 191 14.22 9.18 1.16
C ALA A 191 14.07 8.83 -0.34
N VAL A 192 12.89 9.10 -0.92
CA VAL A 192 12.61 8.88 -2.35
C VAL A 192 13.37 9.89 -3.22
N LEU A 193 13.36 11.18 -2.86
CA LEU A 193 14.08 12.24 -3.59
C LEU A 193 15.59 12.01 -3.58
N HIS A 194 16.16 11.53 -2.47
CA HIS A 194 17.59 11.18 -2.41
C HIS A 194 17.96 9.91 -3.18
N ALA A 195 16.97 9.08 -3.54
CA ALA A 195 17.18 7.87 -4.33
C ALA A 195 17.09 8.13 -5.83
N ILE A 196 16.45 9.22 -6.25
CA ILE A 196 16.45 9.67 -7.64
C ILE A 196 17.87 10.14 -7.98
N PRO A 197 18.55 9.54 -8.98
CA PRO A 197 19.88 10.00 -9.39
C PRO A 197 19.85 11.50 -9.67
N CYS A 198 20.86 12.23 -9.20
CA CYS A 198 20.99 13.69 -9.39
C CYS A 198 20.86 14.16 -10.85
N LEU A 199 20.89 13.24 -11.82
CA LEU A 199 20.70 13.49 -13.24
C LEU A 199 19.33 14.08 -13.61
N LEU A 200 18.29 13.92 -12.77
CA LEU A 200 16.92 14.40 -13.03
C LEU A 200 16.49 15.58 -12.17
N LEU A 201 17.30 16.03 -11.21
CA LEU A 201 16.99 17.18 -10.36
C LEU A 201 17.52 18.45 -11.04
N PRO A 202 16.66 19.40 -11.46
CA PRO A 202 17.12 20.67 -12.00
C PRO A 202 18.01 21.37 -10.97
N HIS A 203 19.17 21.85 -11.41
CA HIS A 203 20.25 22.44 -10.60
C HIS A 203 19.80 23.56 -9.63
N HIS A 204 18.62 24.14 -9.83
CA HIS A 204 18.07 25.19 -8.97
C HIS A 204 17.61 24.72 -7.57
N ALA A 205 17.30 23.43 -7.36
CA ALA A 205 16.81 22.96 -6.05
C ALA A 205 17.94 22.71 -5.02
N ILE A 206 19.20 22.59 -5.47
CA ILE A 206 20.34 22.24 -4.61
C ILE A 206 20.80 23.46 -3.77
N GLY A 207 20.59 24.68 -4.25
CA GLY A 207 21.00 25.90 -3.55
C GLY A 207 20.24 26.18 -2.24
N SER A 208 18.94 25.85 -2.18
CA SER A 208 18.12 26.16 -1.01
C SER A 208 18.28 25.15 0.14
N MET A 209 18.52 23.87 -0.17
CA MET A 209 18.73 22.84 0.86
C MET A 209 20.09 22.96 1.56
N LEU A 210 21.14 23.37 0.86
CA LEU A 210 22.46 23.63 1.45
C LEU A 210 22.47 24.86 2.37
N ALA A 211 21.62 25.87 2.10
CA ALA A 211 21.46 27.04 2.96
C ALA A 211 20.76 26.69 4.29
N SER A 212 19.78 25.79 4.28
CA SER A 212 19.06 25.36 5.49
C SER A 212 19.92 24.47 6.42
N ALA A 213 20.77 23.61 5.85
CA ALA A 213 21.64 22.71 6.63
C ALA A 213 22.75 23.44 7.40
N LYS A 214 23.22 24.60 6.93
CA LYS A 214 24.21 25.42 7.68
C LYS A 214 23.60 26.11 8.90
N SER A 215 22.33 26.48 8.85
CA SER A 215 21.63 27.18 9.95
C SER A 215 21.43 26.29 11.19
N SER A 216 21.07 25.01 10.99
CA SER A 216 20.81 24.09 12.11
C SER A 216 22.07 23.61 12.84
N SER A 217 23.24 23.65 12.20
CA SER A 217 24.51 23.29 12.85
C SER A 217 25.03 24.35 13.83
N PHE A 218 24.57 25.60 13.72
CA PHE A 218 25.06 26.70 14.55
C PHE A 218 24.29 26.86 15.87
N GLN A 219 23.10 26.27 15.98
CA GLN A 219 22.22 26.44 17.15
C GLN A 219 22.40 25.36 18.23
N GLY A 220 23.10 24.26 17.94
CA GLY A 220 23.36 23.16 18.88
C GLY A 220 24.60 23.29 19.78
N ARG A 221 25.42 24.34 19.63
CA ARG A 221 26.68 24.50 20.41
C ARG A 221 26.63 25.50 21.57
N LYS A 222 25.48 26.10 21.90
CA LYS A 222 25.39 27.14 22.95
C LYS A 222 24.75 26.74 24.29
N LEU A 223 24.43 25.47 24.54
CA LEU A 223 23.78 25.05 25.79
C LEU A 223 24.56 23.94 26.51
N PHE A 224 25.80 24.23 26.90
CA PHE A 224 26.53 23.44 27.91
C PHE A 224 27.49 24.37 28.67
N VAL A 225 26.94 25.33 29.42
CA VAL A 225 27.70 26.14 30.36
C VAL A 225 26.86 26.33 31.63
N VAL A 226 27.34 25.68 32.70
CA VAL A 226 27.18 26.04 34.12
C VAL A 226 25.82 25.77 34.77
N ARG A 227 25.82 24.83 35.72
CA ARG A 227 25.67 25.19 37.15
C ARG A 227 26.31 24.12 38.04
N LYS A 228 27.14 24.63 38.96
CA LYS A 228 27.72 23.96 40.13
C LYS A 228 26.64 23.66 41.15
#